data_AF-A0A7X8Z0B5-F1
#
_entry.id   AF-A0A7X8Z0B5-F1
#
_cell.length_a   1.000
_cell.length_b   1.000
_cell.length_c   1.000
_cell.angle_alpha   90.00
_cell.angle_beta   90.00
_cell.angle_gamma   90.00
#
_symmetry.space_group_name_H-M   'P 1'
#
loop_
_entity.id
_entity.type
_entity.pdbx_description
1 polymer ?
#
loop_
_entity_poly.entity_id
_entity_poly.type
_entity_poly.pdbx_seq_one_letter_code
_entity_poly.pdbx_strand_id
1 'polypeptide(L)'
;MKRSWCVIIGSGLTLLLASAANAQTPRPVYDVRIFGAKGDGESLDTQALQKTMDECSAAGGGVVYFSPGIYKAGTLHLRDNTTLYLDPGAELRQSKEMKDYAVTAKDCFVHITGSKYVFLHGHGVRNVTITGGGRINGNMALDEDGSRGPLTILFEHSKDILLENITVEYAPGWSIT
;
A
#
# COMPACT_ATOMS: atom_id res chain seq x y z
N MET A 1 28.40 -26.66 67.94
CA MET A 1 27.02 -26.44 67.47
C MET A 1 26.55 -25.06 67.91
N LYS A 2 26.33 -24.15 66.95
CA LYS A 2 25.28 -23.11 66.87
C LYS A 2 25.72 -22.09 65.82
N ARG A 3 25.15 -22.23 64.61
CA ARG A 3 25.19 -21.23 63.54
C ARG A 3 24.21 -20.11 63.92
N SER A 4 24.56 -18.84 63.68
CA SER A 4 23.60 -17.74 63.69
C SER A 4 23.95 -16.75 62.60
N TRP A 5 22.87 -16.23 62.01
CA TRP A 5 22.78 -15.71 60.65
C TRP A 5 23.16 -14.25 60.50
N CYS A 6 23.46 -13.92 59.25
CA CYS A 6 23.73 -12.62 58.66
C CYS A 6 22.45 -11.76 58.56
N VAL A 7 22.58 -10.45 58.73
CA VAL A 7 21.64 -9.47 58.13
C VAL A 7 22.49 -8.42 57.42
N ILE A 8 22.53 -8.49 56.09
CA ILE A 8 23.00 -7.41 55.23
C ILE A 8 21.77 -6.59 54.86
N ILE A 9 21.76 -5.32 55.26
CA ILE A 9 20.72 -4.36 54.88
C ILE A 9 21.04 -3.93 53.44
N GLY A 10 20.36 -4.54 52.47
CA GLY A 10 20.45 -4.17 51.06
C GLY A 10 19.64 -2.91 50.77
N SER A 11 20.33 -1.80 50.51
CA SER A 11 19.76 -0.59 49.93
C SER A 11 19.26 -0.88 48.51
N GLY A 12 17.94 -0.97 48.35
CA GLY A 12 17.29 -1.15 47.05
C GLY A 12 17.42 0.12 46.20
N LEU A 13 18.34 0.10 45.24
CA LEU A 13 18.39 1.08 44.16
C LEU A 13 17.42 0.62 43.06
N THR A 14 16.19 1.12 43.09
CA THR A 14 15.20 0.87 42.04
C THR A 14 15.64 1.64 40.79
N LEU A 15 16.24 0.95 39.82
CA LEU A 15 16.58 1.51 38.53
C LEU A 15 15.27 1.73 37.74
N LEU A 16 14.76 2.96 37.72
CA LEU A 16 13.69 3.38 36.82
C LEU A 16 14.23 3.35 35.39
N LEU A 17 14.01 2.25 34.68
CA LEU A 17 14.16 2.21 33.23
C LEU A 17 13.06 3.09 32.64
N ALA A 18 13.39 4.36 32.37
CA ALA A 18 12.55 5.21 31.55
C ALA A 18 12.48 4.58 30.16
N SER A 19 11.36 3.92 29.87
CA SER A 19 11.06 3.47 28.51
C SER A 19 10.95 4.73 27.67
N ALA A 20 11.97 5.01 26.85
CA ALA A 20 11.86 6.04 25.82
C ALA A 20 10.78 5.56 24.84
N ALA A 21 9.54 6.03 25.05
CA ALA A 21 8.51 5.91 24.04
C ALA A 21 9.07 6.59 22.80
N ASN A 22 9.41 5.79 21.80
CA ASN A 22 9.91 6.29 20.53
C ASN A 22 8.74 7.09 19.91
N ALA A 23 8.74 8.40 20.11
CA ALA A 23 7.76 9.27 19.49
C ALA A 23 8.02 9.20 17.98
N GLN A 24 7.29 8.34 17.29
CA GLN A 24 7.26 8.32 15.84
C GLN A 24 6.87 9.73 15.40
N THR A 25 7.76 10.41 14.67
CA THR A 25 7.41 11.70 14.07
C THR A 25 6.14 11.52 13.25
N PRO A 26 5.14 12.42 13.38
CA PRO A 26 3.92 12.32 12.58
C PRO A 26 4.31 12.28 11.10
N ARG A 27 3.88 11.23 10.41
CA ARG A 27 4.16 11.09 8.97
C ARG A 27 3.32 12.12 8.20
N PRO A 28 3.88 12.85 7.22
CA PRO A 28 3.12 13.76 6.38
C PRO A 28 1.98 13.04 5.65
N VAL A 29 0.85 13.72 5.48
CA VAL A 29 -0.35 13.17 4.84
C VAL A 29 -0.61 13.90 3.52
N TYR A 30 -0.83 13.13 2.46
CA TYR A 30 -1.09 13.57 1.10
C TYR A 30 -2.48 13.07 0.69
N ASP A 31 -3.50 13.91 0.86
CA ASP A 31 -4.87 13.59 0.43
C ASP A 31 -4.94 13.65 -1.10
N VAL A 32 -5.28 12.53 -1.73
CA VAL A 32 -5.36 12.39 -3.18
C VAL A 32 -6.30 13.39 -3.85
N ARG A 33 -7.31 13.91 -3.13
CA ARG A 33 -8.24 14.91 -3.65
C ARG A 33 -7.59 16.29 -3.81
N ILE A 34 -6.62 16.62 -2.96
CA ILE A 34 -5.83 17.86 -3.11
C ILE A 34 -4.99 17.81 -4.39
N PHE A 35 -4.62 16.61 -4.84
CA PHE A 35 -3.89 16.37 -6.08
C PHE A 35 -4.80 16.18 -7.31
N GLY A 36 -6.12 16.33 -7.14
CA GLY A 36 -7.10 16.34 -8.23
C GLY A 36 -7.87 15.04 -8.45
N ALA A 37 -7.70 14.03 -7.60
CA ALA A 37 -8.53 12.83 -7.66
C ALA A 37 -9.97 13.19 -7.26
N LYS A 38 -10.96 12.70 -7.99
CA LYS A 38 -12.36 13.01 -7.73
C LYS A 38 -13.02 11.99 -6.81
N GLY A 39 -12.68 10.71 -6.94
CA GLY A 39 -13.29 9.65 -6.13
C GLY A 39 -14.80 9.47 -6.37
N ASP A 40 -15.27 9.84 -7.57
CA ASP A 40 -16.68 9.82 -7.97
C ASP A 40 -17.13 8.48 -8.60
N GLY A 41 -16.19 7.55 -8.84
CA GLY A 41 -16.42 6.27 -9.50
C GLY A 41 -16.52 6.34 -11.02
N GLU A 42 -16.50 7.53 -11.61
CA GLU A 42 -16.69 7.77 -13.05
C GLU A 42 -15.44 8.33 -13.71
N SER A 43 -14.76 9.26 -13.05
CA SER A 43 -13.53 9.90 -13.52
C SER A 43 -12.35 8.94 -13.41
N LEU A 44 -11.43 9.03 -14.39
CA LEU A 44 -10.17 8.29 -14.33
C LEU A 44 -9.17 9.08 -13.50
N ASP A 45 -8.93 8.65 -12.27
CA ASP A 45 -8.10 9.35 -11.29
C ASP A 45 -6.59 9.00 -11.40
N THR A 46 -6.20 8.11 -12.33
CA THR A 46 -4.84 7.56 -12.46
C THR A 46 -3.73 8.61 -12.31
N GLN A 47 -3.83 9.73 -13.03
CA GLN A 47 -2.80 10.77 -13.02
C GLN A 47 -2.67 11.45 -11.66
N ALA A 48 -3.80 11.77 -11.02
CA ALA A 48 -3.80 12.43 -9.71
C ALA A 48 -3.26 11.50 -8.63
N LEU A 49 -3.66 10.23 -8.65
CA LEU A 49 -3.16 9.22 -7.72
C LEU A 49 -1.66 8.99 -7.89
N GLN A 50 -1.18 8.81 -9.12
CA GLN A 50 0.25 8.64 -9.41
C GLN A 50 1.06 9.85 -8.94
N LYS A 51 0.60 11.07 -9.26
CA LYS A 51 1.24 12.31 -8.80
C LYS A 51 1.34 12.36 -7.26
N THR A 52 0.28 11.96 -6.56
CA THR A 52 0.28 11.96 -5.09
C THR A 52 1.35 11.02 -4.52
N MET A 53 1.47 9.81 -5.05
CA MET A 53 2.50 8.84 -4.62
C MET A 53 3.91 9.34 -4.96
N ASP A 54 4.09 9.94 -6.13
CA ASP A 54 5.37 10.48 -6.57
C ASP A 54 5.85 11.61 -5.66
N GLU A 55 4.99 12.58 -5.35
CA GLU A 55 5.28 13.71 -4.46
C GLU A 55 5.51 13.25 -3.01
N CYS A 56 4.69 12.31 -2.53
CA CYS A 56 4.85 11.73 -1.20
C CYS A 56 6.22 11.05 -1.04
N SER A 57 6.64 10.28 -2.05
CA SER A 57 7.91 9.57 -2.01
C SER A 57 9.10 10.53 -2.17
N ALA A 58 9.00 11.50 -3.09
CA ALA A 58 10.03 12.51 -3.33
C ALA A 58 10.32 13.37 -2.08
N ALA A 59 9.32 13.58 -1.22
CA ALA A 59 9.46 14.28 0.05
C ALA A 59 10.02 13.42 1.20
N GLY A 60 10.43 12.17 0.93
CA GLY A 60 10.99 11.26 1.93
C GLY A 60 10.00 10.25 2.50
N GLY A 61 8.76 10.21 1.98
CA GLY A 61 7.73 9.26 2.38
C GLY A 61 6.64 9.87 3.27
N GLY A 62 5.59 9.09 3.48
CA GLY A 62 4.39 9.57 4.16
C GLY A 62 3.17 8.70 3.89
N VAL A 63 2.00 9.28 4.13
CA VAL A 63 0.70 8.64 3.94
C VAL A 63 0.02 9.25 2.72
N VAL A 64 -0.24 8.43 1.70
CA VAL A 64 -1.15 8.75 0.59
C VAL A 64 -2.55 8.36 1.04
N TYR A 65 -3.37 9.37 1.32
CA TYR A 65 -4.65 9.20 2.00
C TYR A 65 -5.80 9.25 1.01
N PHE A 66 -6.71 8.27 1.12
CA PHE A 66 -7.94 8.16 0.35
C PHE A 66 -9.13 8.24 1.30
N SER A 67 -9.85 9.36 1.25
CA SER A 67 -11.14 9.50 1.95
C SER A 67 -12.24 8.67 1.26
N PRO A 68 -13.39 8.38 1.92
CA PRO A 68 -14.45 7.55 1.34
C PRO A 68 -14.91 8.03 -0.04
N GLY A 69 -15.01 7.09 -0.99
CA GLY A 69 -15.23 7.37 -2.42
C GLY A 69 -14.71 6.24 -3.30
N ILE A 70 -14.99 6.30 -4.60
CA ILE A 70 -14.53 5.28 -5.58
C ILE A 70 -13.52 5.94 -6.53
N TYR A 71 -12.27 5.53 -6.42
CA TYR A 71 -11.16 6.05 -7.21
C TYR A 71 -10.85 5.09 -8.34
N LYS A 72 -11.32 5.40 -9.55
CA LYS A 72 -11.10 4.54 -10.72
C LYS A 72 -9.74 4.85 -11.35
N ALA A 73 -8.91 3.84 -11.57
CA ALA A 73 -7.58 4.02 -12.15
C ALA A 73 -7.15 2.86 -13.05
N GLY A 74 -6.20 3.14 -13.94
CA GLY A 74 -5.39 2.12 -14.62
C GLY A 74 -4.16 1.78 -13.77
N THR A 75 -3.02 1.46 -14.40
CA THR A 75 -1.81 1.12 -13.65
C THR A 75 -1.34 2.25 -12.74
N LEU A 76 -1.03 1.89 -11.49
CA LEU A 76 -0.41 2.72 -10.48
C LEU A 76 0.92 2.08 -10.07
N HIS A 77 2.00 2.81 -10.29
CA HIS A 77 3.33 2.42 -9.83
C HIS A 77 3.52 2.88 -8.40
N LEU A 78 3.65 1.91 -7.49
CA LEU A 78 3.91 2.18 -6.08
C LEU A 78 5.30 2.79 -5.92
N ARG A 79 5.50 3.58 -4.86
CA ARG A 79 6.73 4.33 -4.61
C ARG A 79 7.29 4.05 -3.22
N ASP A 80 8.61 4.22 -3.08
CA ASP A 80 9.32 3.99 -1.83
C ASP A 80 8.74 4.81 -0.67
N ASN A 81 8.74 4.21 0.53
CA ASN A 81 8.37 4.86 1.79
C ASN A 81 6.93 5.44 1.80
N THR A 82 6.03 4.87 0.99
CA THR A 82 4.63 5.29 0.93
C THR A 82 3.72 4.35 1.72
N THR A 83 2.74 4.93 2.40
CA THR A 83 1.59 4.20 2.95
C THR A 83 0.33 4.63 2.22
N LEU A 84 -0.26 3.75 1.42
CA LEU A 84 -1.59 3.95 0.88
C LEU A 84 -2.59 3.62 2.01
N TYR A 85 -3.25 4.66 2.52
CA TYR A 85 -4.26 4.54 3.57
C TYR A 85 -5.65 4.76 2.97
N LEU A 86 -6.38 3.67 2.77
CA LEU A 86 -7.73 3.66 2.25
C LEU A 86 -8.71 3.63 3.42
N ASP A 87 -9.38 4.74 3.70
CA ASP A 87 -10.40 4.79 4.76
C ASP A 87 -11.50 3.73 4.55
N PRO A 88 -12.22 3.32 5.61
CA PRO A 88 -13.44 2.55 5.45
C PRO A 88 -14.43 3.30 4.53
N GLY A 89 -14.83 2.65 3.44
CA GLY A 89 -15.66 3.27 2.39
C GLY A 89 -14.89 3.91 1.24
N ALA A 90 -13.55 3.95 1.30
CA ALA A 90 -12.71 4.20 0.14
C ALA A 90 -12.53 2.91 -0.67
N GLU A 91 -12.69 3.02 -1.98
CA GLU A 91 -12.47 1.93 -2.92
C GLU A 91 -11.54 2.38 -4.04
N LEU A 92 -10.43 1.67 -4.20
CA LEU A 92 -9.54 1.81 -5.35
C LEU A 92 -9.96 0.77 -6.41
N ARG A 93 -10.49 1.23 -7.54
CA ARG A 93 -11.15 0.40 -8.54
C ARG A 93 -10.38 0.38 -9.86
N GLN A 94 -10.11 -0.82 -10.38
CA GLN A 94 -9.54 -1.03 -11.71
C GLN A 94 -10.45 -0.44 -12.81
N SER A 95 -9.86 0.26 -13.78
CA SER A 95 -10.55 0.62 -15.02
C SER A 95 -10.89 -0.64 -15.83
N LYS A 96 -12.00 -0.60 -16.58
CA LYS A 96 -12.34 -1.69 -17.51
C LYS A 96 -11.61 -1.58 -18.85
N GLU A 97 -11.02 -0.43 -19.13
CA GLU A 97 -10.41 -0.14 -20.42
C GLU A 97 -8.91 -0.49 -20.39
N MET A 98 -8.48 -1.48 -21.17
CA MET A 98 -7.07 -1.90 -21.19
C MET A 98 -6.09 -0.79 -21.60
N LYS A 99 -6.55 0.19 -22.39
CA LYS A 99 -5.77 1.39 -22.77
C LYS A 99 -5.36 2.27 -21.59
N ASP A 100 -6.03 2.14 -20.45
CA ASP A 100 -5.72 2.92 -19.24
C ASP A 100 -4.52 2.34 -18.47
N TYR A 101 -4.09 1.11 -18.82
CA TYR A 101 -3.00 0.41 -18.15
C TYR A 101 -1.67 0.60 -18.87
N ALA A 102 -0.60 0.73 -18.08
CA ALA A 102 0.75 0.70 -18.61
C ALA A 102 1.10 -0.74 -18.99
N VAL A 103 1.65 -0.93 -20.18
CA VAL A 103 2.17 -2.22 -20.63
C VAL A 103 3.41 -2.54 -19.81
N THR A 104 3.41 -3.66 -19.08
CA THR A 104 4.60 -4.10 -18.34
C THR A 104 5.66 -4.62 -19.31
N ALA A 105 6.94 -4.46 -18.98
CA ALA A 105 8.03 -4.97 -19.80
C ALA A 105 7.90 -6.47 -20.04
N LYS A 106 8.34 -6.95 -21.21
CA LYS A 106 8.24 -8.36 -21.60
C LYS A 106 8.95 -9.30 -20.62
N ASP A 107 9.94 -8.79 -19.91
CA ASP A 107 10.77 -9.55 -18.96
C ASP A 107 10.21 -9.54 -17.54
N CYS A 108 9.08 -8.85 -17.29
CA CYS A 108 8.39 -8.90 -15.99
C CYS A 108 7.72 -10.26 -15.78
N PHE A 109 7.61 -10.68 -14.51
CA PHE A 109 6.91 -11.89 -14.08
C PHE A 109 5.47 -11.96 -14.61
N VAL A 110 4.87 -10.79 -14.85
CA VAL A 110 3.57 -10.61 -15.52
C VAL A 110 3.43 -11.47 -16.78
N HIS A 111 4.49 -11.62 -17.59
CA HIS A 111 4.44 -12.45 -18.80
C HIS A 111 4.32 -13.95 -18.52
N ILE A 112 4.87 -14.44 -17.40
CA ILE A 112 4.69 -15.85 -16.95
C ILE A 112 3.23 -16.08 -16.56
N THR A 113 2.59 -15.06 -15.98
CA THR A 113 1.16 -15.12 -15.66
C THR A 113 0.26 -14.96 -16.88
N GLY A 114 0.82 -14.77 -18.09
CA GLY A 114 0.09 -14.52 -19.33
C GLY A 114 -0.66 -13.18 -19.38
N SER A 115 -0.65 -12.39 -18.30
CA SER A 115 -1.15 -11.02 -18.32
C SER A 115 -0.14 -10.08 -18.99
N LYS A 116 -0.57 -8.87 -19.32
CA LYS A 116 0.27 -7.77 -19.85
C LYS A 116 0.26 -6.54 -18.95
N TYR A 117 -0.61 -6.54 -17.96
CA TYR A 117 -0.98 -5.37 -17.18
C TYR A 117 -0.97 -5.70 -15.70
N VAL A 118 -0.68 -4.68 -14.90
CA VAL A 118 -0.76 -4.72 -13.44
C VAL A 118 -1.48 -3.47 -13.00
N PHE A 119 -2.34 -3.59 -11.99
CA PHE A 119 -2.98 -2.44 -11.38
C PHE A 119 -2.08 -1.77 -10.36
N LEU A 120 -1.82 -2.41 -9.22
CA LEU A 120 -0.84 -1.89 -8.24
C LEU A 120 0.50 -2.58 -8.45
N HIS A 121 1.45 -1.87 -9.05
CA HIS A 121 2.76 -2.43 -9.41
C HIS A 121 3.86 -1.85 -8.53
N GLY A 122 4.40 -2.66 -7.63
CA GLY A 122 5.61 -2.34 -6.89
C GLY A 122 6.81 -3.03 -7.53
N HIS A 123 7.63 -2.30 -8.29
CA HIS A 123 8.83 -2.86 -8.92
C HIS A 123 10.08 -2.19 -8.35
N GLY A 124 10.90 -2.97 -7.63
CA GLY A 124 12.11 -2.46 -6.99
C GLY A 124 11.87 -1.52 -5.81
N VAL A 125 10.69 -1.57 -5.18
CA VAL A 125 10.28 -0.62 -4.13
C VAL A 125 10.61 -1.12 -2.73
N ARG A 126 10.73 -0.20 -1.77
CA ARG A 126 10.93 -0.51 -0.35
C ARG A 126 9.97 0.25 0.58
N ASN A 127 9.68 -0.36 1.74
CA ASN A 127 8.89 0.27 2.81
C ASN A 127 7.52 0.74 2.33
N VAL A 128 6.78 -0.15 1.66
CA VAL A 128 5.44 0.16 1.14
C VAL A 128 4.38 -0.50 2.01
N THR A 129 3.36 0.27 2.38
CA THR A 129 2.21 -0.24 3.14
C THR A 129 0.91 0.06 2.41
N ILE A 130 -0.03 -0.89 2.41
CA ILE A 130 -1.43 -0.66 2.00
C ILE A 130 -2.33 -1.09 3.16
N THR A 131 -3.14 -0.15 3.67
CA THR A 131 -3.95 -0.34 4.89
C THR A 131 -5.18 0.59 4.93
N GLY A 132 -5.94 0.57 6.03
CA GLY A 132 -6.94 1.58 6.37
C GLY A 132 -8.40 1.09 6.47
N GLY A 133 -8.70 -0.13 6.02
CA GLY A 133 -10.04 -0.73 6.06
C GLY A 133 -10.86 -0.55 4.77
N GLY A 134 -10.30 0.12 3.76
CA GLY A 134 -10.88 0.25 2.43
C GLY A 134 -10.76 -0.99 1.54
N ARG A 135 -11.19 -0.83 0.29
CA ARG A 135 -11.29 -1.89 -0.72
C ARG A 135 -10.38 -1.65 -1.93
N ILE A 136 -9.82 -2.73 -2.46
CA ILE A 136 -9.21 -2.80 -3.78
C ILE A 136 -10.08 -3.71 -4.64
N ASN A 137 -10.65 -3.15 -5.69
CA ASN A 137 -11.62 -3.83 -6.55
C ASN A 137 -11.04 -4.00 -7.96
N GLY A 138 -10.80 -5.24 -8.37
CA GLY A 138 -10.31 -5.59 -9.71
C GLY A 138 -11.35 -5.42 -10.82
N ASN A 139 -12.61 -5.12 -10.46
CA ASN A 139 -13.68 -4.76 -11.38
C ASN A 139 -13.94 -5.80 -12.50
N MET A 140 -13.44 -7.03 -12.34
CA MET A 140 -13.33 -8.05 -13.38
C MET A 140 -12.90 -7.44 -14.73
N ALA A 141 -11.88 -6.57 -14.71
CA ALA A 141 -11.37 -5.92 -15.91
C ALA A 141 -10.64 -6.92 -16.80
N LEU A 142 -11.33 -7.44 -17.81
CA LEU A 142 -10.82 -8.42 -18.76
C LEU A 142 -10.41 -7.77 -20.07
N ASP A 143 -9.43 -8.35 -20.75
CA ASP A 143 -9.03 -8.01 -22.11
C ASP A 143 -10.11 -8.36 -23.14
N GLU A 144 -9.91 -7.95 -24.40
CA GLU A 144 -10.91 -8.07 -25.46
C GLU A 144 -11.34 -9.52 -25.75
N ASP A 145 -10.43 -10.48 -25.57
CA ASP A 145 -10.74 -11.90 -25.74
C ASP A 145 -11.37 -12.54 -24.48
N GLY A 146 -11.45 -11.77 -23.38
CA GLY A 146 -12.05 -12.18 -22.12
C GLY A 146 -11.25 -13.23 -21.36
N SER A 147 -10.02 -13.53 -21.80
CA SER A 147 -9.23 -14.64 -21.26
C SER A 147 -8.43 -14.22 -20.04
N ARG A 148 -8.03 -12.95 -19.93
CA ARG A 148 -7.16 -12.44 -18.86
C ARG A 148 -7.47 -10.99 -18.51
N GLY A 149 -6.87 -10.53 -17.41
CA GLY A 149 -6.92 -9.13 -17.04
C GLY A 149 -5.67 -8.71 -16.27
N PRO A 150 -5.61 -7.45 -15.83
CA PRO A 150 -4.50 -6.96 -15.04
C PRO A 150 -4.37 -7.74 -13.72
N LEU A 151 -3.14 -8.12 -13.37
CA LEU A 151 -2.88 -8.58 -12.00
C LEU A 151 -3.25 -7.46 -11.03
N THR A 152 -3.89 -7.78 -9.91
CA THR A 152 -4.44 -6.74 -9.03
C THR A 152 -3.34 -6.06 -8.22
N ILE A 153 -2.48 -6.83 -7.57
CA ILE A 153 -1.30 -6.34 -6.84
C ILE A 153 -0.12 -7.23 -7.18
N LEU A 154 0.99 -6.64 -7.64
CA LEU A 154 2.24 -7.34 -7.90
C LEU A 154 3.42 -6.60 -7.28
N PHE A 155 4.22 -7.31 -6.49
CA PHE A 155 5.53 -6.84 -6.03
C PHE A 155 6.67 -7.66 -6.63
N GLU A 156 7.60 -6.99 -7.32
CA GLU A 156 8.79 -7.58 -7.90
C GLU A 156 10.03 -6.89 -7.34
N HIS A 157 11.06 -7.67 -7.00
CA HIS A 157 12.35 -7.15 -6.51
C HIS A 157 12.22 -6.15 -5.36
N SER A 158 11.17 -6.29 -4.55
CA SER A 158 10.78 -5.32 -3.52
C SER A 158 11.01 -5.88 -2.13
N LYS A 159 11.13 -5.00 -1.13
CA LYS A 159 11.44 -5.38 0.26
C LYS A 159 10.60 -4.57 1.25
N ASP A 160 10.31 -5.16 2.41
CA ASP A 160 9.62 -4.49 3.52
C ASP A 160 8.22 -4.00 3.10
N ILE A 161 7.40 -4.96 2.66
CA ILE A 161 6.04 -4.75 2.16
C ILE A 161 5.03 -5.22 3.21
N LEU A 162 4.07 -4.35 3.53
CA LEU A 162 2.97 -4.64 4.44
C LEU A 162 1.63 -4.43 3.74
N LEU A 163 0.81 -5.48 3.73
CA LEU A 163 -0.59 -5.42 3.33
C LEU A 163 -1.41 -5.87 4.54
N GLU A 164 -2.20 -4.97 5.11
CA GLU A 164 -3.01 -5.28 6.29
C GLU A 164 -4.33 -4.52 6.25
N ASN A 165 -5.37 -5.05 6.90
CA ASN A 165 -6.66 -4.38 7.04
C ASN A 165 -7.20 -3.80 5.69
N ILE A 166 -7.18 -4.61 4.64
CA ILE A 166 -7.76 -4.28 3.34
C ILE A 166 -8.59 -5.46 2.83
N THR A 167 -9.57 -5.17 1.99
CA THR A 167 -10.30 -6.18 1.22
C THR A 167 -9.89 -6.11 -0.25
N VAL A 168 -9.52 -7.24 -0.84
CA VAL A 168 -9.25 -7.36 -2.28
C VAL A 168 -10.31 -8.27 -2.91
N GLU A 169 -10.96 -7.80 -3.96
CA GLU A 169 -12.11 -8.49 -4.57
C GLU A 169 -12.17 -8.28 -6.08
N TYR A 170 -12.94 -9.15 -6.76
CA TYR A 170 -13.20 -9.08 -8.20
C TYR A 170 -11.94 -8.97 -9.08
N ALA A 171 -10.84 -9.61 -8.65
CA ALA A 171 -9.61 -9.68 -9.42
C ALA A 171 -9.85 -10.47 -10.73
N PRO A 172 -9.51 -9.91 -11.91
CA PRO A 172 -9.65 -10.62 -13.18
C PRO A 172 -8.53 -11.65 -13.42
N GLY A 173 -7.49 -11.63 -12.58
CA GLY A 173 -6.37 -12.56 -12.57
C GLY A 173 -5.94 -12.87 -11.13
N TRP A 174 -4.65 -13.08 -10.91
CA TRP A 174 -4.15 -13.27 -9.54
C TRP A 174 -4.29 -11.97 -8.73
N SER A 175 -4.76 -12.09 -7.50
CA SER A 175 -5.12 -10.95 -6.66
C SER A 175 -3.89 -10.29 -6.01
N ILE A 176 -2.99 -11.08 -5.41
CA ILE A 176 -1.76 -10.60 -4.76
C ILE A 176 -0.65 -11.55 -5.18
N THR A 177 0.43 -11.03 -5.78
CA THR A 177 1.52 -11.80 -6.39
C THR A 177 2.89 -11.20 -6.07
#